data_AF-A0A936IU69-F1
#
_entry.id   AF-A0A936IU69-F1
#
_cell.length_a   1.000
_cell.length_b   1.000
_cell.length_c   1.000
_cell.angle_alpha   90.00
_cell.angle_beta   90.00
_cell.angle_gamma   90.00
#
_symmetry.space_group_name_H-M   'P 1'
#
loop_
_entity.id
_entity.type
_entity.pdbx_description
1 polymer ?
#
loop_
_entity_poly.entity_id
_entity_poly.type
_entity_poly.pdbx_seq_one_letter_code
_entity_poly.pdbx_strand_id
1 'polypeptide(L)'
;NLPTPDFSKPVDIASVEFNSNTAFGLYAPSNRLGYTHQWNVTIENEFRRGWVWSLAWLGNRGNGLQSAAFWNYPLRTGPDDNWNALNVAARRPIQEYRLQERRYWDAIASSRHDAVRGSFRGRLSNVTLNATYTYSATFARRGRCLQRG
;
A
#
# COMPACT_ATOMS: atom_id res chain seq x y z
N ASN A 1 9.15 32.24 -12.55
CA ASN A 1 8.70 32.22 -13.96
C ASN A 1 9.07 30.89 -14.57
N LEU A 2 8.13 29.95 -14.65
CA LEU A 2 8.32 28.72 -15.41
C LEU A 2 7.97 29.02 -16.88
N PRO A 3 8.75 28.54 -17.86
CA PRO A 3 8.43 28.73 -19.26
C PRO A 3 7.11 28.02 -19.60
N THR A 4 6.19 28.73 -20.23
CA THR A 4 4.97 28.16 -20.81
C THR A 4 5.33 27.41 -22.10
N PRO A 5 4.89 26.14 -22.25
CA PRO A 5 5.15 25.38 -23.47
C PRO A 5 4.44 26.02 -24.67
N ASP A 6 5.18 26.20 -25.75
CA ASP A 6 4.69 26.72 -27.03
C ASP A 6 4.16 25.56 -27.89
N PHE A 7 2.85 25.53 -28.09
CA PHE A 7 2.16 24.50 -28.88
C PHE A 7 2.00 24.89 -30.36
N SER A 8 2.60 26.01 -30.81
CA SER A 8 2.52 26.45 -32.21
C SER A 8 3.43 25.66 -33.17
N LYS A 9 4.32 24.82 -32.63
CA LYS A 9 5.21 23.95 -33.41
C LYS A 9 4.81 22.48 -33.21
N PRO A 10 4.75 21.68 -34.30
CA PRO A 10 4.58 20.25 -34.16
C PRO A 10 5.72 19.70 -33.31
N VAL A 11 5.38 19.01 -32.23
CA VAL A 11 6.36 18.35 -31.37
C VAL A 11 7.04 17.27 -32.21
N ASP A 12 8.32 17.45 -32.52
CA ASP A 12 9.10 16.43 -33.19
C ASP A 12 9.39 15.30 -32.19
N ILE A 13 8.51 14.30 -32.19
CA ILE A 13 8.56 13.13 -31.31
C ILE A 13 9.89 12.37 -31.46
N ALA A 14 10.54 12.45 -32.62
CA ALA A 14 11.84 11.80 -32.85
C ALA A 14 13.01 12.55 -32.20
N SER A 15 12.85 13.86 -31.93
CA SER A 15 13.82 14.69 -31.19
C SER A 15 13.59 14.68 -29.67
N VAL A 16 12.48 14.09 -29.21
CA VAL A 16 12.21 13.93 -27.78
C VAL A 16 13.15 12.85 -27.25
N GLU A 17 14.31 13.27 -26.74
CA GLU A 17 15.11 12.42 -25.88
C GLU A 17 14.28 12.11 -24.62
N PHE A 18 13.75 10.90 -24.55
CA PHE A 18 13.26 10.36 -23.30
C PHE A 18 14.43 10.35 -22.33
N ASN A 19 14.40 11.27 -21.36
CA ASN A 19 15.39 11.29 -20.30
C ASN A 19 15.31 9.96 -19.55
N SER A 20 16.24 9.06 -19.82
CA SER A 20 16.29 7.72 -19.23
C SER A 20 16.46 7.76 -17.71
N ASN A 21 16.89 8.88 -17.13
CA ASN A 21 16.88 9.09 -15.68
C ASN A 21 15.48 9.32 -15.10
N THR A 22 14.46 9.52 -15.95
CA THR A 22 13.04 9.53 -15.57
C THR A 22 12.34 8.19 -15.81
N ALA A 23 12.99 7.25 -16.51
CA ALA A 23 12.50 5.89 -16.64
C ALA A 23 12.62 5.21 -15.27
N PHE A 24 11.52 5.26 -14.53
CA PHE A 24 11.39 4.71 -13.20
C PHE A 24 11.83 3.24 -13.18
N GLY A 25 12.72 2.90 -12.24
CA GLY A 25 13.21 1.53 -12.04
C GLY A 25 12.12 0.49 -11.73
N LEU A 26 10.85 0.88 -11.57
CA LEU A 26 9.70 -0.03 -11.48
C LEU A 26 9.65 -1.07 -12.61
N TYR A 27 10.14 -0.72 -13.80
CA TYR A 27 10.15 -1.59 -14.98
C TYR A 27 11.53 -2.15 -15.33
N ALA A 28 12.53 -2.03 -14.45
CA ALA A 28 13.82 -2.68 -14.65
C ALA A 28 13.61 -4.22 -14.66
N PRO A 29 14.18 -4.97 -15.61
CA PRO A 29 14.00 -6.43 -15.70
C PRO A 29 14.43 -7.20 -14.44
N SER A 30 15.28 -6.59 -13.61
CA SER A 30 15.74 -7.13 -12.34
C SER A 30 14.75 -6.93 -11.18
N ASN A 31 13.72 -6.10 -11.34
CA ASN A 31 12.76 -5.79 -10.29
C ASN A 31 11.58 -6.74 -10.33
N ARG A 32 11.38 -7.47 -9.22
CA ARG A 32 10.19 -8.28 -8.99
C ARG A 32 9.12 -7.42 -8.34
N LEU A 33 7.99 -7.28 -9.02
CA LEU A 33 6.82 -6.61 -8.47
C LEU A 33 6.28 -7.40 -7.27
N GLY A 34 5.79 -6.67 -6.26
CA GLY A 34 5.06 -7.27 -5.16
C GLY A 34 3.78 -7.92 -5.64
N TYR A 35 3.32 -8.95 -4.93
CA TYR A 35 2.07 -9.64 -5.23
C TYR A 35 1.25 -9.83 -3.96
N THR A 36 -0.07 -9.88 -4.14
CA THR A 36 -1.04 -10.10 -3.07
C THR A 36 -1.88 -11.32 -3.38
N HIS A 37 -1.99 -12.23 -2.42
CA HIS A 37 -2.93 -13.36 -2.47
C HIS A 37 -4.05 -13.12 -1.47
N GLN A 38 -5.29 -13.23 -1.94
CA GLN A 38 -6.47 -13.15 -1.11
C GLN A 38 -7.29 -14.44 -1.27
N TRP A 39 -7.82 -14.94 -0.17
CA TRP A 39 -8.74 -16.08 -0.18
C TRP A 39 -9.91 -15.82 0.74
N ASN A 40 -11.07 -16.36 0.36
CA ASN A 40 -12.26 -16.41 1.17
C ASN A 40 -12.83 -17.82 1.07
N VAL A 41 -12.84 -18.53 2.18
CA VAL A 41 -13.40 -19.88 2.29
C VAL A 41 -14.56 -19.81 3.25
N THR A 42 -15.75 -20.20 2.79
CA THR A 42 -16.94 -20.26 3.64
C THR A 42 -17.54 -21.66 3.57
N ILE A 43 -17.81 -22.23 4.74
CA ILE A 43 -18.51 -23.51 4.89
C ILE A 43 -19.78 -23.23 5.65
N GLU A 44 -20.92 -23.58 5.05
CA GLU A 44 -22.22 -23.45 5.68
C GLU A 44 -22.91 -24.81 5.66
N ASN A 45 -23.57 -25.15 6.75
CA ASN A 45 -24.31 -26.39 6.84
C ASN A 45 -25.56 -26.25 7.70
N GLU A 46 -26.67 -26.78 7.19
CA GLU A 46 -27.87 -27.04 7.96
C GLU A 46 -27.85 -28.50 8.43
N PHE A 47 -27.42 -28.71 9.68
CA PHE A 47 -27.30 -30.05 10.24
C PHE A 47 -28.62 -30.56 10.85
N ARG A 48 -29.59 -29.67 11.07
CA ARG A 48 -30.96 -29.98 11.47
C ARG A 48 -31.86 -28.88 10.94
N ARG A 49 -33.12 -29.23 10.60
CA ARG A 49 -34.10 -28.25 10.13
C ARG A 49 -34.18 -27.03 11.04
N GLY A 50 -33.82 -25.86 10.53
CA GLY A 50 -33.80 -24.59 11.28
C GLY A 50 -32.56 -24.35 12.15
N TRP A 51 -31.52 -25.18 12.02
CA TRP A 51 -30.24 -25.04 12.69
C TRP A 51 -29.11 -25.01 11.66
N VAL A 52 -28.50 -23.83 11.54
CA VAL A 52 -27.46 -23.53 10.57
C VAL A 52 -26.23 -23.06 11.32
N TRP A 53 -25.07 -23.60 10.95
CA TRP A 53 -23.79 -23.01 11.30
C TRP A 53 -23.06 -22.59 10.04
N SER A 54 -22.29 -21.51 10.15
CA SER A 54 -21.45 -20.98 9.08
C SER A 54 -20.09 -20.60 9.64
N LEU A 55 -19.04 -21.04 8.96
CA LEU A 55 -17.65 -20.71 9.28
C LEU A 55 -17.02 -20.08 8.04
N ALA A 56 -16.61 -18.82 8.16
CA ALA A 56 -15.91 -18.09 7.12
C ALA A 56 -14.46 -17.82 7.56
N TRP A 57 -13.51 -18.10 6.68
CA TRP A 57 -12.10 -17.74 6.83
C TRP A 57 -11.69 -16.85 5.66
N LEU A 58 -11.32 -15.63 5.99
CA LEU A 58 -10.79 -14.64 5.07
C LEU A 58 -9.30 -14.43 5.38
N GLY A 59 -8.46 -14.50 4.37
CA GLY A 59 -7.05 -14.17 4.52
C GLY A 59 -6.51 -13.36 3.35
N ASN A 60 -5.51 -12.54 3.65
CA ASN A 60 -4.76 -11.75 2.68
C ASN A 60 -3.27 -11.80 3.03
N ARG A 61 -2.43 -12.04 2.02
CA ARG A 61 -0.98 -12.04 2.15
C ARG A 61 -0.34 -11.22 1.04
N GLY A 62 0.36 -10.16 1.42
CA GLY A 62 1.22 -9.39 0.54
C GLY A 62 2.68 -9.82 0.67
N ASN A 63 3.36 -10.07 -0.45
CA ASN A 63 4.78 -10.37 -0.50
C ASN A 63 5.50 -9.39 -1.43
N GLY A 64 6.71 -8.97 -1.03
CA GLY A 64 7.52 -8.06 -1.86
C GLY A 64 6.88 -6.69 -2.07
N LEU A 65 6.05 -6.25 -1.12
CA LEU A 65 5.42 -4.93 -1.19
C LEU A 65 6.52 -3.85 -1.16
N GLN A 66 6.45 -2.96 -2.13
CA GLN A 66 7.34 -1.82 -2.25
C GLN A 66 6.63 -0.57 -1.75
N SER A 67 7.40 0.36 -1.20
CA SER A 67 6.91 1.71 -0.92
C SER A 67 7.86 2.73 -1.50
N ALA A 68 7.27 3.82 -1.97
CA ALA A 68 8.04 5.01 -2.24
C ALA A 68 8.39 5.67 -0.92
N ALA A 69 9.68 5.87 -0.68
CA ALA A 69 10.19 6.69 0.40
C ALA A 69 10.98 7.86 -0.21
N PHE A 70 11.10 8.93 0.57
CA PHE A 70 11.83 10.13 0.18
C PHE A 70 13.05 10.25 1.09
N TRP A 71 14.25 10.31 0.49
CA TRP A 71 15.50 10.39 1.25
C TRP A 71 15.63 11.70 2.04
N ASN A 72 15.11 12.80 1.47
CA ASN A 72 15.26 14.14 1.99
C ASN A 72 13.89 14.78 2.23
N TYR A 73 13.05 14.09 2.99
CA TYR A 73 11.70 14.58 3.30
C TYR A 73 11.80 15.81 4.23
N PRO A 74 11.04 16.88 3.97
CA PRO A 74 11.03 18.07 4.81
C PRO A 74 10.42 17.75 6.18
N LEU A 75 11.10 18.18 7.24
CA LEU A 75 10.62 17.98 8.60
C LEU A 75 9.59 19.05 8.97
N ARG A 76 8.56 18.64 9.72
CA ARG A 76 7.62 19.59 10.33
C ARG A 76 8.31 20.24 11.53
N THR A 77 8.46 21.55 11.47
CA THR A 77 9.12 22.39 12.48
C THR A 77 8.12 23.07 13.42
N GLY A 78 6.82 23.08 13.09
CA GLY A 78 5.79 23.64 13.96
C GLY A 78 4.35 23.27 13.59
N PRO A 79 3.38 23.62 14.44
CA PRO A 79 1.96 23.37 14.20
C PRO A 79 1.41 24.10 12.96
N ASP A 80 1.96 25.27 12.61
CA ASP A 80 1.50 26.10 11.49
C ASP A 80 2.18 25.75 10.14
N ASP A 81 2.98 24.69 10.11
CA ASP A 81 3.65 24.25 8.90
C ASP A 81 2.67 23.62 7.90
N ASN A 82 2.40 24.35 6.81
CA ASN A 82 1.68 23.84 5.66
C ASN A 82 2.64 23.33 4.56
N TRP A 83 2.15 22.39 3.75
CA TRP A 83 2.88 21.78 2.64
C TRP A 83 2.97 22.66 1.38
N ASN A 84 2.28 23.81 1.37
CA ASN A 84 2.17 24.72 0.22
C ASN A 84 3.12 25.93 0.29
N ALA A 85 3.88 26.10 1.38
CA ALA A 85 4.77 27.23 1.56
C ALA A 85 6.12 27.01 0.85
N LEU A 86 6.71 28.09 0.32
CA LEU A 86 8.07 28.15 -0.24
C LEU A 86 9.18 27.66 0.73
N ASN A 87 8.83 27.43 2.00
CA ASN A 87 9.71 26.94 3.07
C ASN A 87 9.95 25.42 3.04
N VAL A 88 9.22 24.64 2.23
CA VAL A 88 9.41 23.17 2.17
C VAL A 88 10.85 22.79 1.79
N ALA A 89 11.47 23.50 0.85
CA ALA A 89 12.86 23.23 0.47
C ALA A 89 13.85 23.53 1.63
N ALA A 90 13.61 24.58 2.41
CA ALA A 90 14.49 24.98 3.50
C ALA A 90 14.40 24.04 4.72
N ARG A 91 13.30 23.30 4.88
CA ARG A 91 13.08 22.34 5.98
C ARG A 91 13.67 20.95 5.76
N ARG A 92 14.36 20.76 4.64
CA ARG A 92 14.98 19.47 4.31
C ARG A 92 16.28 19.30 5.09
N PRO A 93 16.53 18.11 5.69
CA PRO A 93 17.76 17.87 6.45
C PRO A 93 19.05 18.09 5.65
N ILE A 94 19.04 17.74 4.35
CA ILE A 94 20.22 17.84 3.47
C ILE A 94 19.99 18.98 2.47
N GLN A 95 20.65 20.11 2.68
CA GLN A 95 20.39 21.35 1.94
C GLN A 95 20.95 21.33 0.50
N GLU A 96 22.01 20.56 0.26
CA GLU A 96 22.63 20.38 -1.06
C GLU A 96 21.64 19.78 -2.07
N TYR A 97 20.67 19.00 -1.59
CA TYR A 97 19.64 18.35 -2.40
C TYR A 97 18.24 18.92 -2.15
N ARG A 98 18.13 20.16 -1.67
CA ARG A 98 16.84 20.78 -1.29
C ARG A 98 15.83 20.88 -2.44
N LEU A 99 16.31 21.00 -3.68
CA LEU A 99 15.49 21.04 -4.90
C LEU A 99 15.32 19.68 -5.58
N GLN A 100 16.00 18.63 -5.08
CA GLN A 100 15.97 17.31 -5.68
C GLN A 100 15.09 16.37 -4.83
N GLU A 101 13.97 15.93 -5.40
CA GLU A 101 13.21 14.81 -4.85
C GLU A 101 13.75 13.49 -5.40
N ARG A 102 14.71 12.90 -4.70
CA ARG A 102 15.08 11.51 -4.93
C ARG A 102 14.14 10.60 -4.15
N ARG A 103 13.10 10.16 -4.85
CA ARG A 103 12.28 9.01 -4.44
C ARG A 103 13.13 7.76 -4.56
N TYR A 104 13.17 6.95 -3.52
CA TYR A 104 13.72 5.60 -3.57
C TYR A 104 12.60 4.61 -3.25
N TRP A 105 12.67 3.44 -3.89
CA TRP A 105 11.76 2.34 -3.61
C TRP A 105 12.40 1.47 -2.54
N ASP A 106 11.71 1.32 -1.42
CA ASP A 106 12.14 0.44 -0.33
C ASP A 106 11.28 -0.83 -0.31
N ALA A 107 11.91 -1.96 0.01
CA ALA A 107 11.22 -3.22 0.22
C ALA A 107 10.62 -3.21 1.63
N ILE A 108 9.38 -2.72 1.75
CA ILE A 108 8.68 -2.62 3.05
C ILE A 108 8.32 -3.98 3.64
N ALA A 109 8.37 -5.03 2.81
CA ALA A 109 8.25 -6.45 3.14
C ALA A 109 6.81 -6.99 3.23
N SER A 110 6.64 -8.14 3.89
CA SER A 110 5.45 -8.96 3.76
C SER A 110 4.41 -8.66 4.84
N SER A 111 3.15 -8.60 4.41
CA SER A 111 1.99 -8.45 5.27
C SER A 111 1.14 -9.71 5.23
N ARG A 112 0.53 -10.06 6.35
CA ARG A 112 -0.41 -11.17 6.49
C ARG A 112 -1.56 -10.74 7.38
N HIS A 113 -2.77 -10.93 6.91
CA HIS A 113 -4.00 -10.71 7.66
C HIS A 113 -4.86 -11.96 7.56
N ASP A 114 -5.30 -12.51 8.69
CA ASP A 114 -6.21 -13.65 8.75
C ASP A 114 -7.38 -13.30 9.66
N ALA A 115 -8.61 -13.59 9.22
CA ALA A 115 -9.82 -13.43 10.00
C ALA A 115 -10.72 -14.65 9.85
N VAL A 116 -11.20 -15.16 10.97
CA VAL A 116 -12.15 -16.26 11.06
C VAL A 116 -13.42 -15.75 11.71
N ARG A 117 -14.57 -16.04 11.09
CA ARG A 117 -15.89 -15.73 11.60
C ARG A 117 -16.71 -17.00 11.68
N GLY A 118 -17.19 -17.33 12.87
CA GLY A 118 -18.18 -18.38 13.10
C GLY A 118 -19.53 -17.77 13.39
N SER A 119 -20.60 -18.35 12.85
CA SER A 119 -21.96 -18.00 13.22
C SER A 119 -22.81 -19.24 13.37
N PHE A 120 -23.81 -19.13 14.24
CA PHE A 120 -24.74 -20.17 14.56
C PHE A 120 -26.12 -19.56 14.65
N ARG A 121 -27.08 -20.18 13.97
CA ARG A 121 -28.49 -19.84 14.04
C ARG A 121 -29.27 -21.12 14.34
N GLY A 122 -30.07 -21.11 15.39
CA GLY A 122 -30.93 -22.24 15.75
C GLY A 122 -32.35 -21.77 16.01
N ARG A 123 -33.34 -22.54 15.57
CA ARG A 123 -34.74 -22.29 15.89
C ARG A 123 -35.28 -23.36 16.84
N LEU A 124 -35.74 -22.91 18.00
CA LEU A 124 -36.46 -23.69 19.00
C LEU A 124 -37.91 -23.23 19.01
N SER A 125 -38.77 -23.88 18.21
CA SER A 125 -40.19 -23.53 18.06
C SER A 125 -40.39 -22.05 17.69
N ASN A 126 -40.72 -21.21 18.67
CA ASN A 126 -41.00 -19.78 18.54
C ASN A 126 -39.78 -18.89 18.86
N VAL A 127 -38.67 -19.48 19.28
CA VAL A 127 -37.44 -18.77 19.66
C VAL A 127 -36.37 -19.00 18.60
N THR A 128 -35.69 -17.92 18.20
CA THR A 128 -34.51 -17.99 17.33
C THR A 128 -33.28 -17.57 18.12
N LEU A 129 -32.31 -18.47 18.20
CA LEU A 129 -30.99 -18.21 18.77
C LEU A 129 -30.03 -17.84 17.64
N ASN A 130 -29.30 -16.74 17.80
CA ASN A 130 -28.21 -16.36 16.92
C ASN A 130 -26.96 -16.09 17.77
N ALA A 131 -25.86 -16.73 17.44
CA ALA A 131 -24.56 -16.46 18.01
C ALA A 131 -23.57 -16.18 16.87
N THR A 132 -22.68 -15.22 17.05
CA THR A 132 -21.62 -14.90 16.08
C THR A 132 -20.36 -14.58 16.84
N TYR A 133 -19.24 -15.12 16.35
CA TYR A 133 -17.92 -14.90 16.88
C TYR A 133 -16.98 -14.54 15.74
N THR A 134 -16.13 -13.52 15.94
CA THR A 134 -15.15 -13.09 14.96
C THR A 134 -13.79 -12.96 15.63
N TYR A 135 -12.77 -13.54 15.02
CA TYR A 135 -11.38 -13.43 15.41
C TYR A 135 -10.56 -12.96 14.23
N SER A 136 -9.66 -12.01 14.44
CA SER A 136 -8.77 -11.50 13.39
C SER A 136 -7.39 -11.20 13.94
N ALA A 137 -6.36 -11.50 13.15
CA ALA A 137 -4.97 -11.20 13.47
C ALA A 137 -4.25 -10.62 12.26
N THR A 138 -3.40 -9.61 12.50
CA THR A 138 -2.58 -8.95 11.48
C THR A 138 -1.12 -9.04 11.87
N PHE A 139 -0.27 -9.42 10.92
CA PHE A 139 1.17 -9.45 11.06
C PHE A 139 1.81 -8.68 9.91
N ALA A 140 2.63 -7.69 10.25
CA ALA A 140 3.50 -7.02 9.31
C ALA A 140 4.95 -7.31 9.72
N ARG A 141 5.74 -7.92 8.83
CA ARG A 141 7.19 -7.96 8.99
C ARG A 141 7.77 -6.83 8.16
N ARG A 142 8.51 -5.92 8.78
CA ARG A 142 9.31 -4.90 8.06
C ARG A 142 10.59 -5.52 7.51
N GLY A 143 10.90 -5.21 6.26
CA GLY A 143 12.19 -5.54 5.63
C GLY A 143 13.28 -4.68 6.24
N ARG A 144 14.47 -5.23 6.44
CA ARG A 144 15.66 -4.41 6.76
C ARG A 144 16.00 -3.59 5.52
N CYS A 145 15.99 -2.27 5.64
CA CYS A 145 16.56 -1.36 4.65
C CYS A 145 18.02 -1.81 4.40
N LEU A 146 18.32 -2.31 3.20
CA LEU A 146 19.69 -2.52 2.76
C LEU A 146 20.28 -1.14 2.44
N GLN A 147 20.88 -0.49 3.44
CA GLN A 147 21.84 0.57 3.20
C GLN A 147 23.07 -0.06 2.54
N ARG A 148 23.17 0.02 1.22
CA ARG A 148 24.47 -0.06 0.55
C ARG A 148 25.02 1.37 0.53
N GLY A 149 26.05 1.59 1.34
CA GLY A 149 26.93 2.75 1.24
C GLY A 149 27.87 2.65 0.04
#